data_AF-A0A8J6P4T9-F1
#
_entry.id   AF-A0A8J6P4T9-F1
#
_cell.length_a   1.000
_cell.length_b   1.000
_cell.length_c   1.000
_cell.angle_alpha   90.00
_cell.angle_beta   90.00
_cell.angle_gamma   90.00
#
_symmetry.space_group_name_H-M   'P 1'
#
loop_
_entity.id
_entity.type
_entity.pdbx_description
1 polymer ?
#
loop_
_entity_poly.entity_id
_entity_poly.type
_entity_poly.pdbx_seq_one_letter_code
_entity_poly.pdbx_strand_id
1 'polypeptide(L)'
;MKTLFFIIRANAFAYNKLGGYYFKTSDYEKSVPLFERALKELPQHPVLRMNYAHALSMAGRRQEALKNYQAALNAGYRDPNQEILAVLEENLAIAGRLSRESDPAMAEEA
;
A
#
# COMPACT_ATOMS: atom_id res chain seq x y z
N MET A 1 15.43 -3.81 -28.00
CA MET A 1 14.83 -3.09 -26.86
C MET A 1 13.45 -3.60 -26.43
N LYS A 2 12.56 -4.07 -27.32
CA LYS A 2 11.20 -4.56 -26.94
C LYS A 2 11.18 -5.72 -25.93
N THR A 3 12.15 -6.64 -25.99
CA THR A 3 12.23 -7.82 -25.11
C THR A 3 12.50 -7.46 -23.64
N LEU A 4 13.30 -6.43 -23.39
CA LEU A 4 13.64 -5.99 -22.02
C LEU A 4 12.41 -5.43 -21.30
N PHE A 5 11.61 -4.62 -22.00
CA PHE A 5 10.36 -4.07 -21.48
C PHE A 5 9.33 -5.16 -21.18
N PHE A 6 9.29 -6.23 -21.99
CA PHE A 6 8.44 -7.39 -21.75
C PHE A 6 8.85 -8.14 -20.47
N ILE A 7 10.14 -8.39 -20.28
CA ILE A 7 10.66 -9.10 -19.09
C ILE A 7 10.42 -8.31 -17.80
N ILE A 8 10.74 -7.01 -17.80
CA ILE A 8 10.51 -6.12 -16.64
C ILE A 8 9.02 -6.14 -16.25
N ARG A 9 8.12 -6.02 -17.23
CA ARG A 9 6.67 -6.06 -16.98
C ARG A 9 6.20 -7.42 -16.44
N ALA A 10 6.71 -8.52 -17.00
CA ALA A 10 6.35 -9.87 -16.55
C ALA A 10 6.75 -10.10 -15.09
N ASN A 11 7.97 -9.69 -14.69
CA ASN A 11 8.47 -9.82 -13.33
C ASN A 11 7.64 -9.00 -12.34
N ALA A 12 7.29 -7.75 -12.69
CA ALA A 12 6.46 -6.90 -11.86
C ALA A 12 5.09 -7.54 -11.55
N PHE A 13 4.42 -8.07 -12.58
CA PHE A 13 3.13 -8.72 -12.41
C PHE A 13 3.24 -10.06 -11.67
N ALA A 14 4.32 -10.82 -11.84
CA ALA A 14 4.55 -12.05 -11.09
C ALA A 14 4.69 -11.77 -9.59
N TYR A 15 5.51 -10.79 -9.21
CA TYR A 15 5.63 -10.34 -7.82
C TYR A 15 4.30 -9.86 -7.26
N ASN A 16 3.52 -9.09 -8.03
CA ASN A 16 2.21 -8.63 -7.63
C ASN A 16 1.22 -9.78 -7.38
N LYS A 17 1.23 -10.83 -8.22
CA LYS A 17 0.36 -11.99 -8.04
C LYS A 17 0.74 -12.77 -6.79
N LEU A 18 2.03 -13.00 -6.55
CA LEU A 18 2.50 -13.69 -5.35
C LEU A 18 2.24 -12.87 -4.09
N GLY A 19 2.48 -11.55 -4.13
CA GLY A 19 2.16 -10.64 -3.03
C GLY A 19 0.67 -10.64 -2.70
N GLY A 20 -0.19 -10.67 -3.73
CA GLY A 20 -1.63 -10.79 -3.59
C GLY A 20 -2.09 -12.13 -3.03
N TYR A 21 -1.36 -13.22 -3.29
CA TYR A 21 -1.63 -14.51 -2.65
C TYR A 21 -1.39 -14.44 -1.14
N TYR A 22 -0.21 -13.98 -0.71
CA TYR A 22 0.09 -13.83 0.72
C TYR A 22 -0.82 -12.81 1.41
N PHE A 23 -1.20 -11.75 0.72
CA PHE A 23 -2.18 -10.78 1.23
C PHE A 23 -3.51 -11.45 1.57
N LYS A 24 -4.03 -12.29 0.66
CA LYS A 24 -5.30 -13.01 0.87
C LYS A 24 -5.24 -14.05 1.99
N THR A 25 -4.04 -14.55 2.31
CA THR A 25 -3.82 -15.45 3.44
C THR A 25 -3.41 -14.71 4.72
N SER A 26 -3.58 -13.37 4.75
CA SER A 26 -3.22 -12.49 5.87
C SER A 26 -1.74 -12.51 6.26
N ASP A 27 -0.86 -13.06 5.41
CA ASP A 27 0.59 -13.10 5.63
C ASP A 27 1.20 -11.80 5.09
N TYR A 28 0.91 -10.70 5.78
CA TYR A 28 1.30 -9.37 5.34
C TYR A 28 2.82 -9.15 5.36
N GLU A 29 3.53 -9.84 6.27
CA GLU A 29 4.98 -9.83 6.39
C GLU A 29 5.66 -10.31 5.10
N LYS A 30 5.12 -11.34 4.44
CA LYS A 30 5.61 -11.80 3.13
C LYS A 30 5.01 -11.01 1.97
N SER A 31 3.80 -10.50 2.11
CA SER A 31 3.10 -9.75 1.06
C SER A 31 3.77 -8.42 0.71
N VAL A 32 4.07 -7.60 1.73
CA VAL A 32 4.66 -6.25 1.60
C VAL A 32 5.94 -6.24 0.74
N PRO A 33 6.98 -7.06 0.99
CA PRO A 33 8.21 -7.02 0.20
C PRO A 33 8.02 -7.46 -1.26
N LEU A 34 6.99 -8.26 -1.55
CA LEU A 34 6.69 -8.66 -2.94
C LEU A 34 6.08 -7.51 -3.73
N PHE A 35 5.16 -6.76 -3.14
CA PHE A 35 4.63 -5.55 -3.78
C PHE A 35 5.70 -4.47 -3.93
N GLU A 36 6.61 -4.32 -2.97
CA GLU A 36 7.76 -3.43 -3.09
C GLU A 36 8.64 -3.82 -4.30
N ARG A 37 8.94 -5.12 -4.48
CA ARG A 37 9.68 -5.60 -5.67
C ARG A 37 8.93 -5.31 -6.96
N ALA A 38 7.61 -5.50 -6.99
CA ALA A 38 6.79 -5.17 -8.16
C ALA A 38 6.91 -3.68 -8.54
N LEU A 39 6.96 -2.79 -7.54
CA LEU A 39 7.16 -1.35 -7.74
C LEU A 39 8.60 -0.98 -8.13
N LYS A 40 9.62 -1.74 -7.71
CA LYS A 40 11.00 -1.50 -8.19
C LYS A 40 11.10 -1.69 -9.71
N GLU A 41 10.37 -2.66 -10.25
CA GLU A 41 10.29 -2.90 -11.70
C GLU A 41 9.43 -1.86 -12.43
N LEU A 42 8.29 -1.46 -11.83
CA LEU A 42 7.36 -0.47 -12.40
C LEU A 42 6.99 0.63 -11.38
N PRO A 43 7.87 1.63 -11.16
CA PRO A 43 7.73 2.59 -10.05
C PRO A 43 6.49 3.49 -10.11
N GLN A 44 5.96 3.71 -11.30
CA GLN A 44 4.82 4.61 -11.53
C GLN A 44 3.51 3.85 -11.77
N HIS A 45 3.47 2.53 -11.55
CA HIS A 45 2.26 1.77 -11.85
C HIS A 45 1.20 1.95 -10.74
N PRO A 46 0.06 2.61 -11.02
CA PRO A 46 -0.89 3.00 -9.99
C PRO A 46 -1.50 1.80 -9.26
N VAL A 47 -1.85 0.73 -9.99
CA VAL A 47 -2.43 -0.50 -9.38
C VAL A 47 -1.45 -1.24 -8.47
N LEU A 48 -0.17 -1.33 -8.84
CA LEU A 48 0.84 -1.98 -7.99
C LEU A 48 1.05 -1.19 -6.71
N ARG A 49 1.04 0.14 -6.83
CA ARG A 49 1.15 1.05 -5.69
C ARG A 49 -0.06 0.95 -4.76
N MET A 50 -1.25 0.76 -5.32
CA MET A 50 -2.46 0.51 -4.55
C MET A 50 -2.37 -0.78 -3.73
N ASN A 51 -1.99 -1.90 -4.37
CA ASN A 51 -1.85 -3.18 -3.69
C ASN A 51 -0.79 -3.13 -2.57
N TYR A 52 0.30 -2.40 -2.82
CA TYR A 52 1.32 -2.13 -1.81
C TYR A 52 0.75 -1.36 -0.62
N ALA A 53 -0.03 -0.31 -0.86
CA ALA A 53 -0.68 0.48 0.19
C ALA A 53 -1.64 -0.36 1.04
N HIS A 54 -2.43 -1.24 0.41
CA HIS A 54 -3.30 -2.19 1.12
C HIS A 54 -2.49 -3.13 2.02
N ALA A 55 -1.43 -3.73 1.49
CA ALA A 55 -0.58 -4.61 2.28
C ALA A 55 0.06 -3.90 3.48
N LEU A 56 0.52 -2.65 3.29
CA LEU A 56 1.06 -1.82 4.37
C LEU A 56 0.00 -1.50 5.44
N SER A 57 -1.23 -1.15 5.02
CA SER A 57 -2.35 -0.89 5.92
C SER A 57 -2.63 -2.11 6.81
N MET A 58 -2.76 -3.29 6.19
CA MET A 58 -3.04 -4.54 6.91
C MET A 58 -1.87 -5.00 7.78
N ALA A 59 -0.62 -4.65 7.42
CA ALA A 59 0.56 -4.85 8.25
C ALA A 59 0.69 -3.83 9.41
N GLY A 60 -0.29 -2.93 9.60
CA GLY A 60 -0.25 -1.89 10.63
C GLY A 60 0.68 -0.71 10.32
N ARG A 61 1.33 -0.68 9.14
CA ARG A 61 2.22 0.39 8.67
C ARG A 61 1.43 1.54 8.06
N ARG A 62 0.49 2.08 8.84
CA ARG A 62 -0.59 2.99 8.37
C ARG A 62 -0.07 4.30 7.76
N GLN A 63 0.95 4.92 8.34
CA GLN A 63 1.52 6.16 7.79
C GLN A 63 2.13 5.95 6.39
N GLU A 64 2.77 4.81 6.16
CA GLU A 64 3.33 4.46 4.86
C GLU A 64 2.24 4.07 3.87
N ALA A 65 1.19 3.40 4.34
CA ALA A 65 0.01 3.11 3.55
C ALA A 65 -0.61 4.39 2.99
N LEU A 66 -0.88 5.39 3.84
CA LEU A 66 -1.45 6.69 3.45
C LEU A 66 -0.64 7.39 2.36
N LYS A 67 0.69 7.43 2.50
CA LYS A 67 1.59 8.01 1.49
C LYS A 67 1.44 7.30 0.14
N ASN A 68 1.35 5.97 0.15
CA ASN A 68 1.24 5.19 -1.08
C ASN A 68 -0.16 5.26 -1.70
N TYR A 69 -1.21 5.29 -0.91
CA TYR A 69 -2.58 5.55 -1.38
C TYR A 69 -2.66 6.88 -2.14
N GLN A 70 -2.17 7.96 -1.52
CA GLN A 70 -2.18 9.29 -2.15
C GLN A 70 -1.38 9.30 -3.45
N ALA A 71 -0.19 8.69 -3.45
CA ALA A 71 0.65 8.60 -4.64
C ALA A 71 0.01 7.77 -5.76
N ALA A 72 -0.75 6.72 -5.43
CA ALA A 72 -1.48 5.92 -6.42
C ALA A 72 -2.64 6.71 -7.05
N LEU A 73 -3.42 7.44 -6.24
CA LEU A 73 -4.49 8.31 -6.73
C LEU A 73 -3.94 9.42 -7.64
N ASN A 74 -2.84 10.06 -7.24
CA ASN A 74 -2.17 11.08 -8.06
C ASN A 74 -1.65 10.51 -9.39
N ALA A 75 -1.24 9.24 -9.41
CA ALA A 75 -0.80 8.54 -10.62
C ALA A 75 -1.97 8.03 -11.50
N GLY A 76 -3.21 8.41 -11.19
CA GLY A 76 -4.38 8.06 -11.98
C GLY A 76 -4.97 6.69 -11.67
N TYR A 77 -4.70 6.13 -10.48
CA TYR A 77 -5.49 5.00 -10.00
C TYR A 77 -6.96 5.40 -9.99
N ARG A 78 -7.77 4.68 -10.77
CA ARG A 78 -9.23 4.82 -10.72
C ARG A 78 -9.74 3.79 -9.74
N ASP A 79 -10.49 4.26 -8.76
CA ASP A 79 -11.18 3.41 -7.81
C ASP A 79 -12.60 3.12 -8.31
N PRO A 80 -12.85 1.99 -8.97
CA PRO A 80 -14.17 1.69 -9.51
C PRO A 80 -15.22 1.49 -8.41
N ASN A 81 -14.81 1.16 -7.19
CA ASN A 81 -15.71 0.81 -6.09
C ASN A 81 -15.73 1.85 -4.95
N GLN A 82 -14.93 2.91 -5.06
CA GLN A 82 -14.74 3.93 -3.99
C GLN A 82 -14.31 3.35 -2.63
N GLU A 83 -13.74 2.14 -2.62
CA GLU A 83 -13.30 1.45 -1.40
C GLU A 83 -12.13 2.15 -0.72
N ILE A 84 -11.32 2.91 -1.47
CA ILE A 84 -10.10 3.55 -0.94
C ILE A 84 -10.43 4.67 0.03
N LEU A 85 -11.54 5.39 -0.15
CA LEU A 85 -11.89 6.49 0.74
C LEU A 85 -12.10 5.98 2.17
N ALA A 86 -12.86 4.89 2.33
CA ALA A 86 -13.10 4.28 3.63
C ALA A 86 -11.80 3.79 4.28
N VAL A 87 -10.92 3.16 3.48
CA VAL A 87 -9.62 2.67 4.00
C VAL A 87 -8.69 3.82 4.38
N LEU A 88 -8.69 4.93 3.61
CA LEU A 88 -7.93 6.14 3.94
C LEU A 88 -8.41 6.76 5.25
N GLU A 89 -9.73 6.91 5.43
CA GLU A 89 -10.34 7.44 6.64
C GLU A 89 -9.99 6.59 7.87
N GLU A 90 -10.09 5.27 7.74
CA GLU A 90 -9.70 4.33 8.80
C GLU A 90 -8.21 4.49 9.16
N ASN A 91 -7.33 4.50 8.16
CA ASN A 91 -5.90 4.64 8.37
C ASN A 91 -5.53 5.98 9.04
N LEU A 92 -6.19 7.08 8.64
CA LEU A 92 -6.01 8.41 9.23
C LEU A 92 -6.48 8.44 10.68
N ALA A 93 -7.67 7.90 10.97
CA ALA A 93 -8.23 7.86 12.31
C ALA A 93 -7.32 7.09 13.28
N ILE A 94 -6.84 5.92 12.86
CA ILE A 94 -5.97 5.09 13.71
C ILE A 94 -4.58 5.72 13.85
N ALA A 95 -3.98 6.24 12.77
CA ALA A 95 -2.69 6.91 12.85
C ALA A 95 -2.74 8.15 13.76
N GLY A 96 -3.84 8.90 13.74
CA GLY A 96 -4.07 10.05 14.63
C GLY A 96 -4.20 9.64 16.10
N ARG A 97 -4.92 8.56 16.41
CA ARG A 97 -5.00 8.01 17.78
C ARG A 97 -3.64 7.56 18.29
N LEU A 98 -2.91 6.77 17.49
CA LEU A 98 -1.56 6.30 17.84
C LEU A 98 -0.61 7.46 18.15
N SER A 99 -0.70 8.55 17.38
CA SER A 99 0.15 9.73 17.59
C SER A 99 -0.15 10.42 18.93
N ARG A 100 -1.43 10.53 19.33
CA ARG A 100 -1.83 11.08 20.63
C ARG A 100 -1.46 10.18 21.79
N GLU A 101 -1.65 8.87 21.65
CA GLU A 101 -1.27 7.89 22.69
C GLU A 101 0.25 7.83 22.91
N SER A 102 1.04 8.06 21.86
CA SER A 102 2.50 8.10 21.94
C SER A 102 3.07 9.42 22.48
N ASP A 103 2.25 10.47 22.56
CA ASP A 103 2.66 11.78 23.08
C ASP A 103 2.07 11.99 24.48
N PRO A 104 2.88 11.82 25.55
CA PRO A 104 2.39 11.96 26.93
C PRO A 104 1.84 13.35 27.24
N ALA A 105 2.17 14.39 26.47
CA ALA A 105 1.63 15.73 26.67
C ALA A 105 0.19 15.90 26.15
N MET A 106 -0.27 15.02 25.24
CA MET A 106 -1.60 15.08 24.62
C MET A 106 -2.62 14.14 25.28
N ALA A 107 -2.17 13.30 26.22
CA ALA A 107 -3.00 12.30 26.88
C ALA A 107 -3.82 12.82 28.09
N GLU A 108 -3.51 14.02 28.60
CA GLU A 108 -4.16 14.60 29.78
C GLU A 108 -5.42 15.46 29.49
N GLU A 109 -5.77 15.68 28.22
CA GLU A 109 -6.92 16.54 27.83
C GLU A 109 -8.22 15.77 27.50
N ALA A 110 -8.29 14.46 27.76
CA ALA A 110 -9.46 13.60 27.47
C ALA A 110 -10.18 13.14 28.74
#